data_AF-A0A4V1IWB1-F1
#
_entry.id   AF-A0A4V1IWB1-F1
#
_cell.length_a   1.000
_cell.length_b   1.000
_cell.length_c   1.000
_cell.angle_alpha   90.00
_cell.angle_beta   90.00
_cell.angle_gamma   90.00
#
_symmetry.space_group_name_H-M   'P 1'
#
loop_
_entity.id
_entity.type
_entity.pdbx_description
1 polymer ?
#
loop_
_entity_poly.entity_id
_entity_poly.type
_entity_poly.pdbx_seq_one_letter_code
_entity_poly.pdbx_strand_id
1 'polypeptide(L)'
;MPFWDSLKREGLLEAGWEKNATYQWGIPLHPLGELNTIEYVMSAQGDIPEMRERTRGALMQLFVNIVANYVFFRNLIISTRMLRRRFNVLATWCCLLQALAGIVYTLFALALTMPGGPSCRVTLWNIGVGLAISPICVSIVLLQKAYVVHNRNRWLLIIGAILILPQPLVTYFAWASPAVMVPVTACLSYYPSYFPWVKFATDAPINAVFSTAFLLVVYRQYRQFGSGAWARLVRNGIQTMCLVVLSNFVCMLCAALEVLGLFSEMFIVLDWILTSLLLVHHCKNLRATSSVSDNLRIYNDASERHPNETGGSTYAPTGSVTLVNTKHGSVSHQHLFSGVYSVVAEQIEASRA
;
A
#
# COMPACT_ATOMS: atom_id res chain seq x y z
N MET A 1 9.11 -12.85 -30.48
CA MET A 1 10.35 -13.32 -29.83
C MET A 1 10.03 -14.68 -29.23
N PRO A 2 10.55 -15.79 -29.78
CA PRO A 2 10.22 -17.15 -29.32
C PRO A 2 10.80 -17.53 -27.96
N PHE A 3 11.43 -16.60 -27.24
CA PHE A 3 12.11 -16.83 -25.97
C PHE A 3 11.17 -17.29 -24.83
N TRP A 4 9.88 -16.95 -24.92
CA TRP A 4 8.89 -17.24 -23.88
C TRP A 4 7.96 -18.42 -24.21
N ASP A 5 7.98 -18.92 -25.45
CA ASP A 5 6.92 -19.80 -25.96
C ASP A 5 7.10 -21.30 -25.61
N SER A 6 8.22 -21.71 -24.99
CA SER A 6 8.52 -23.15 -24.83
C SER A 6 8.40 -23.73 -23.42
N LEU A 7 8.41 -22.93 -22.35
CA LEU A 7 8.44 -23.44 -20.98
C LEU A 7 7.13 -23.22 -20.24
N LYS A 8 6.25 -24.22 -20.31
CA LYS A 8 5.06 -24.30 -19.45
C LYS A 8 5.46 -24.72 -18.05
N ARG A 9 4.81 -24.13 -17.04
CA ARG A 9 4.99 -24.48 -15.63
C ARG A 9 4.85 -26.00 -15.40
N GLU A 10 3.85 -26.62 -16.00
CA GLU A 10 3.56 -28.07 -15.90
C GLU A 10 4.73 -28.98 -16.31
N GLY A 11 5.67 -28.48 -17.12
CA GLY A 11 6.85 -29.24 -17.56
C GLY A 11 8.10 -29.01 -16.73
N LEU A 12 8.06 -28.14 -15.71
CA LEU A 12 9.24 -27.83 -14.88
C LEU A 12 9.61 -28.96 -13.93
N LEU A 13 8.63 -29.76 -13.51
CA LEU A 13 8.81 -30.84 -12.55
C LEU A 13 8.35 -32.15 -13.17
N GLU A 14 9.18 -33.19 -13.06
CA GLU A 14 8.85 -34.51 -13.57
C GLU A 14 7.59 -35.07 -12.89
N ALA A 15 6.71 -35.71 -13.66
CA ALA A 15 5.48 -36.26 -13.11
C ALA A 15 5.79 -37.26 -11.98
N GLY A 16 5.28 -36.99 -10.77
CA GLY A 16 5.50 -37.84 -9.60
C GLY A 16 6.80 -37.63 -8.84
N TRP A 17 7.57 -36.57 -9.14
CA TRP A 17 8.79 -36.19 -8.39
C TRP A 17 8.58 -36.15 -6.87
N GLU A 18 7.39 -35.76 -6.43
CA GLU A 18 6.98 -35.67 -5.01
C GLU A 18 7.15 -36.99 -4.26
N LYS A 19 6.99 -38.15 -4.93
CA LYS A 19 7.11 -39.46 -4.29
C LYS A 19 8.51 -39.75 -3.74
N ASN A 20 9.53 -39.13 -4.34
CA ASN A 20 10.93 -39.32 -3.97
C ASN A 20 11.52 -38.08 -3.25
N ALA A 21 10.70 -37.07 -3.00
CA ALA A 21 11.14 -35.83 -2.36
C ALA A 21 11.38 -36.03 -0.86
N THR A 22 12.28 -35.25 -0.29
CA THR A 22 12.35 -35.08 1.17
C THR A 22 11.20 -34.17 1.61
N TYR A 23 10.62 -34.43 2.78
CA TYR A 23 9.48 -33.66 3.28
C TYR A 23 9.87 -32.87 4.52
N GLN A 24 9.47 -31.60 4.57
CA GLN A 24 9.56 -30.78 5.78
C GLN A 24 8.17 -30.22 6.10
N TRP A 25 7.64 -30.58 7.26
CA TRP A 25 6.27 -30.21 7.69
C TRP A 25 5.19 -30.61 6.68
N GLY A 26 5.38 -31.73 5.98
CA GLY A 26 4.46 -32.21 4.94
C GLY A 26 4.61 -31.51 3.58
N ILE A 27 5.57 -30.59 3.43
CA ILE A 27 5.85 -29.89 2.17
C ILE A 27 6.98 -30.65 1.45
N PRO A 28 6.80 -31.07 0.18
CA PRO A 28 7.85 -31.73 -0.59
C PRO A 28 8.93 -30.73 -0.98
N LEU A 29 10.19 -31.07 -0.69
CA LEU A 29 11.36 -30.26 -0.99
C LEU A 29 11.98 -30.71 -2.30
N HIS A 30 12.08 -29.78 -3.25
CA HIS A 30 12.79 -30.01 -4.48
C HIS A 30 14.27 -29.63 -4.30
N PRO A 31 15.24 -30.47 -4.71
CA PRO A 31 16.67 -30.21 -4.47
C PRO A 31 17.14 -28.87 -5.07
N LEU A 32 16.59 -28.47 -6.23
CA LEU A 32 16.91 -27.16 -6.83
C LEU A 32 16.43 -25.97 -5.99
N GLY A 33 15.41 -26.12 -5.15
CA GLY A 33 14.95 -25.08 -4.24
C GLY A 33 15.89 -24.82 -3.06
N GLU A 34 16.78 -25.77 -2.78
CA GLU A 34 17.77 -25.67 -1.70
C GLU A 34 19.07 -25.01 -2.13
N LEU A 35 19.27 -24.79 -3.43
CA LEU A 35 20.46 -24.12 -3.96
C LEU A 35 20.31 -22.60 -3.85
N ASN A 36 21.44 -21.91 -3.71
CA ASN A 36 21.55 -20.48 -4.04
C ASN A 36 21.87 -20.28 -5.53
N THR A 37 21.86 -19.03 -6.00
CA THR A 37 22.02 -18.74 -7.44
C THR A 37 23.38 -19.16 -7.97
N ILE A 38 24.44 -18.99 -7.18
CA ILE A 38 25.80 -19.32 -7.60
C ILE A 38 25.95 -20.83 -7.74
N GLU A 39 25.49 -21.60 -6.75
CA GLU A 39 25.48 -23.07 -6.81
C GLU A 39 24.65 -23.58 -7.99
N TYR A 40 23.49 -22.98 -8.23
CA TYR A 40 22.65 -23.32 -9.37
C TYR A 40 23.38 -23.08 -10.70
N VAL A 41 24.03 -21.94 -10.89
CA VAL A 41 24.80 -21.67 -12.12
C VAL A 41 26.02 -22.60 -12.22
N MET A 42 26.74 -22.83 -11.13
CA MET A 42 27.92 -23.70 -11.08
C MET A 42 27.59 -25.18 -11.34
N SER A 43 26.38 -25.63 -11.02
CA SER A 43 25.95 -27.01 -11.35
C SER A 43 25.84 -27.29 -12.85
N ALA A 44 25.81 -26.24 -13.70
CA ALA A 44 25.91 -26.37 -15.17
C ALA A 44 27.36 -26.29 -15.68
N GLN A 45 28.37 -26.43 -14.81
CA GLN A 45 29.76 -26.37 -15.22
C GLN A 45 30.07 -27.51 -16.21
N GLY A 46 30.49 -27.13 -17.41
CA GLY A 46 30.73 -28.04 -18.54
C GLY A 46 29.78 -27.80 -19.72
N ASP A 47 28.61 -27.23 -19.46
CA ASP A 47 27.64 -26.82 -20.48
C ASP A 47 27.56 -25.27 -20.53
N ILE A 48 28.38 -24.68 -21.40
CA ILE A 48 28.46 -23.22 -21.57
C ILE A 48 27.12 -22.58 -21.99
N PRO A 49 26.34 -23.11 -22.96
CA PRO A 49 25.06 -22.51 -23.30
C PRO A 49 24.08 -22.54 -22.12
N GLU A 50 23.96 -23.65 -21.39
CA GLU A 50 23.07 -23.72 -20.23
C GLU A 50 23.48 -22.74 -19.13
N MET A 51 24.78 -22.66 -18.82
CA MET A 51 25.31 -21.73 -17.83
C MET A 51 24.99 -20.27 -18.19
N ARG A 52 25.03 -19.90 -19.47
CA ARG A 52 24.67 -18.56 -19.96
C ARG A 52 23.19 -18.27 -19.77
N GLU A 53 22.31 -19.25 -20.04
CA GLU A 53 20.87 -19.09 -19.85
C GLU A 53 20.52 -18.88 -18.38
N ARG A 54 21.03 -19.74 -17.48
CA ARG A 54 20.83 -19.61 -16.03
C ARG A 54 21.35 -18.26 -15.50
N THR A 55 22.53 -17.84 -15.98
CA THR A 55 23.11 -16.54 -15.62
C THR A 55 22.23 -15.37 -16.09
N ARG A 56 21.67 -15.45 -17.30
CA ARG A 56 20.80 -14.40 -17.84
C ARG A 56 19.54 -14.22 -17.00
N GLY A 57 18.84 -15.32 -16.64
CA GLY A 57 17.66 -15.24 -15.78
C GLY A 57 17.98 -14.68 -14.40
N ALA A 58 19.10 -15.11 -13.81
CA ALA A 58 19.61 -14.57 -12.55
C ALA A 58 19.86 -13.05 -12.61
N LEU A 59 20.52 -12.56 -13.68
CA LEU A 59 20.78 -11.13 -13.85
C LEU A 59 19.49 -10.33 -14.05
N MET A 60 18.49 -10.88 -14.76
CA MET A 60 17.18 -10.22 -14.92
C MET A 60 16.46 -10.09 -13.58
N GLN A 61 16.37 -11.16 -12.80
CA GLN A 61 15.79 -11.11 -11.46
C GLN A 61 16.58 -10.16 -10.53
N LEU A 62 17.91 -10.22 -10.57
CA LEU A 62 18.78 -9.33 -9.78
C LEU A 62 18.53 -7.86 -10.10
N PHE A 63 18.39 -7.51 -11.38
CA PHE A 63 18.07 -6.15 -11.80
C PHE A 63 16.76 -5.64 -11.19
N VAL A 64 15.69 -6.44 -11.24
CA VAL A 64 14.40 -6.09 -10.62
C VAL A 64 14.55 -5.90 -9.11
N ASN A 65 15.29 -6.78 -8.44
CA ASN A 65 15.53 -6.70 -7.00
C ASN A 65 16.35 -5.47 -6.58
N ILE A 66 17.32 -5.04 -7.40
CA ILE A 66 18.10 -3.81 -7.14
C ILE A 66 17.18 -2.58 -7.20
N VAL A 67 16.34 -2.49 -8.24
CA VAL A 67 15.36 -1.40 -8.38
C VAL A 67 14.37 -1.40 -7.21
N ALA A 68 13.86 -2.56 -6.85
CA ALA A 68 12.98 -2.75 -5.70
C ALA A 68 13.65 -2.28 -4.40
N ASN A 69 14.89 -2.70 -4.15
CA ASN A 69 15.65 -2.34 -2.95
C ASN A 69 15.81 -0.82 -2.84
N TYR A 70 16.20 -0.16 -3.93
CA TYR A 70 16.33 1.30 -3.96
C TYR A 70 15.01 2.00 -3.60
N VAL A 71 13.90 1.54 -4.18
CA VAL A 71 12.56 2.09 -3.91
C VAL A 71 12.16 1.88 -2.45
N PHE A 72 12.29 0.67 -1.92
CA PHE A 72 11.93 0.38 -0.54
C PHE A 72 12.82 1.13 0.45
N PHE A 73 14.10 1.31 0.16
CA PHE A 73 15.02 2.08 0.99
C PHE A 73 14.62 3.55 1.05
N ARG A 74 14.29 4.13 -0.10
CA ARG A 74 13.76 5.49 -0.18
C ARG A 74 12.45 5.61 0.61
N ASN A 75 11.54 4.65 0.46
CA ASN A 75 10.26 4.63 1.18
C ASN A 75 10.46 4.47 2.70
N LEU A 76 11.46 3.70 3.13
CA LEU A 76 11.84 3.53 4.53
C LEU A 76 12.29 4.86 5.15
N ILE A 77 13.16 5.61 4.46
CA ILE A 77 13.63 6.92 4.92
C ILE A 77 12.45 7.90 5.03
N ILE A 78 11.60 7.97 4.01
CA ILE A 78 10.45 8.89 4.01
C ILE A 78 9.47 8.51 5.12
N SER A 79 9.12 7.23 5.25
CA SER A 79 8.18 6.74 6.27
C SER A 79 8.70 6.94 7.69
N THR A 80 10.00 6.72 7.91
CA THR A 80 10.65 7.02 9.20
C THR A 80 10.56 8.51 9.54
N ARG A 81 10.81 9.40 8.57
CA ARG A 81 10.63 10.85 8.76
C ARG A 81 9.18 11.23 9.04
N MET A 82 8.21 10.57 8.39
CA MET A 82 6.79 10.78 8.66
C MET A 82 6.43 10.35 10.08
N LEU A 83 6.86 9.16 10.50
CA LEU A 83 6.58 8.58 11.80
C LEU A 83 7.20 9.40 12.94
N ARG A 84 8.48 9.78 12.84
CA ARG A 84 9.17 10.59 13.85
C ARG A 84 8.46 11.90 14.16
N ARG A 85 7.78 12.49 13.17
CA ARG A 85 7.06 13.76 13.37
C ARG A 85 5.64 13.57 13.91
N ARG A 86 5.00 12.41 13.73
CA ARG A 86 3.63 12.10 14.24
C ARG A 86 3.46 10.59 14.45
N PHE A 87 3.87 10.10 15.61
CA PHE A 87 3.86 8.67 15.95
C PHE A 87 2.45 8.06 16.09
N ASN A 88 1.41 8.87 16.28
CA ASN A 88 0.04 8.40 16.52
C ASN A 88 -0.76 8.08 15.24
N VAL A 89 -0.19 8.24 14.04
CA VAL A 89 -0.91 8.03 12.79
C VAL A 89 -0.66 6.62 12.26
N LEU A 90 -1.65 5.72 12.37
CA LEU A 90 -1.58 4.32 11.95
C LEU A 90 -1.06 4.14 10.51
N ALA A 91 -1.50 4.97 9.56
CA ALA A 91 -1.03 4.92 8.19
C ALA A 91 0.49 5.09 8.03
N THR A 92 1.15 5.85 8.92
CA THR A 92 2.62 5.98 8.89
C THR A 92 3.33 4.72 9.36
N TRP A 93 2.73 3.98 10.30
CA TRP A 93 3.21 2.66 10.71
C TRP A 93 3.06 1.63 9.60
N CYS A 94 1.91 1.60 8.91
CA CYS A 94 1.70 0.72 7.75
C CYS A 94 2.74 0.98 6.64
N CYS A 95 3.00 2.25 6.31
CA CYS A 95 4.04 2.61 5.33
C CYS A 95 5.43 2.13 5.76
N LEU A 96 5.76 2.29 7.05
CA LEU A 96 7.04 1.85 7.60
C LEU A 96 7.18 0.33 7.55
N LEU A 97 6.16 -0.39 8.01
CA LEU A 97 6.15 -1.85 8.03
C LEU A 97 6.27 -2.44 6.62
N GLN A 98 5.55 -1.88 5.66
CA GLN A 98 5.64 -2.28 4.25
C GLN A 98 7.03 -2.03 3.66
N ALA A 99 7.65 -0.87 3.96
CA ALA A 99 9.00 -0.56 3.48
C ALA A 99 10.07 -1.44 4.15
N LEU A 100 9.93 -1.75 5.45
CA LEU A 100 10.81 -2.68 6.16
C LEU A 100 10.72 -4.08 5.58
N ALA A 101 9.51 -4.61 5.38
CA ALA A 101 9.32 -5.92 4.78
C ALA A 101 9.93 -6.00 3.37
N GLY A 102 9.78 -4.95 2.55
CA GLY A 102 10.38 -4.87 1.23
C GLY A 102 11.91 -4.82 1.25
N ILE A 103 12.51 -4.11 2.22
CA ILE A 103 13.96 -4.12 2.44
C ILE A 103 14.45 -5.51 2.85
N VAL A 104 13.81 -6.15 3.82
CA VAL A 104 14.20 -7.49 4.25
C VAL A 104 14.16 -8.46 3.06
N TYR A 105 13.06 -8.45 2.29
CA TYR A 105 12.93 -9.26 1.07
C TYR A 105 14.07 -9.00 0.08
N THR A 106 14.29 -7.74 -0.28
CA THR A 106 15.29 -7.41 -1.30
C THR A 106 16.72 -7.68 -0.83
N LEU A 107 17.02 -7.56 0.46
CA LEU A 107 18.32 -7.99 1.01
C LEU A 107 18.52 -9.50 0.91
N PHE A 108 17.50 -10.30 1.20
CA PHE A 108 17.55 -11.76 1.00
C PHE A 108 17.72 -12.11 -0.48
N ALA A 109 16.99 -11.43 -1.37
CA ALA A 109 17.07 -11.65 -2.81
C ALA A 109 18.43 -11.23 -3.41
N LEU A 110 19.08 -10.20 -2.86
CA LEU A 110 20.46 -9.85 -3.21
C LEU A 110 21.45 -10.88 -2.64
N ALA A 111 21.27 -11.28 -1.39
CA ALA A 111 22.10 -12.30 -0.75
C ALA A 111 22.01 -13.66 -1.46
N LEU A 112 20.88 -14.00 -2.10
CA LEU A 112 20.71 -15.20 -2.92
C LEU A 112 21.73 -15.31 -4.08
N THR A 113 22.34 -14.19 -4.49
CA THR A 113 23.39 -14.14 -5.53
C THR A 113 24.81 -14.17 -4.97
N MET A 114 24.97 -14.20 -3.65
CA MET A 114 26.27 -14.31 -2.98
C MET A 114 26.64 -15.78 -2.74
N PRO A 115 27.94 -16.14 -2.74
CA PRO A 115 28.39 -17.47 -2.35
C PRO A 115 28.01 -17.74 -0.87
N GLY A 116 27.36 -18.87 -0.61
CA GLY A 116 26.83 -19.20 0.72
C GLY A 116 25.61 -18.37 1.13
N GLY A 117 24.95 -17.72 0.18
CA GLY A 117 23.69 -17.01 0.39
C GLY A 117 22.54 -17.94 0.81
N PRO A 118 21.38 -17.38 1.19
CA PRO A 118 20.19 -18.17 1.50
C PRO A 118 19.77 -18.99 0.28
N SER A 119 19.14 -20.14 0.53
CA SER A 119 18.53 -20.93 -0.54
C SER A 119 17.36 -20.19 -1.19
N CYS A 120 16.98 -20.60 -2.40
CA CYS A 120 15.80 -20.10 -3.09
C CYS A 120 14.54 -20.23 -2.21
N ARG A 121 14.38 -21.37 -1.53
CA ARG A 121 13.26 -21.60 -0.61
C ARG A 121 13.17 -20.58 0.52
N VAL A 122 14.27 -20.32 1.22
CA VAL A 122 14.29 -19.34 2.32
C VAL A 122 13.94 -17.94 1.81
N THR A 123 14.44 -17.59 0.63
CA THR A 123 14.10 -16.33 -0.05
C THR A 123 12.60 -16.27 -0.39
N LEU A 124 12.02 -17.36 -0.89
CA LEU A 124 10.59 -17.46 -1.21
C LEU A 124 9.68 -17.44 0.02
N TRP A 125 10.12 -18.00 1.14
CA TRP A 125 9.39 -17.86 2.40
C TRP A 125 9.38 -16.41 2.89
N ASN A 126 10.51 -15.71 2.74
CA ASN A 126 10.63 -14.31 3.12
C ASN A 126 9.72 -13.39 2.29
N ILE A 127 9.71 -13.54 0.96
CA ILE A 127 8.76 -12.82 0.10
C ILE A 127 7.32 -13.17 0.45
N GLY A 128 7.01 -14.44 0.77
CA GLY A 128 5.68 -14.87 1.20
C GLY A 128 5.13 -14.07 2.39
N VAL A 129 5.98 -13.73 3.37
CA VAL A 129 5.62 -12.86 4.51
C VAL A 129 5.33 -11.44 4.03
N GLY A 130 6.23 -10.89 3.21
CA GLY A 130 6.11 -9.55 2.65
C GLY A 130 4.83 -9.35 1.82
N LEU A 131 4.47 -10.37 1.05
CA LEU A 131 3.27 -10.39 0.21
C LEU A 131 1.96 -10.43 0.99
N ALA A 132 1.94 -10.86 2.26
CA ALA A 132 0.78 -10.67 3.13
C ALA A 132 0.81 -9.32 3.85
N ILE A 133 1.98 -8.90 4.37
CA ILE A 133 2.10 -7.64 5.09
C ILE A 133 1.65 -6.46 4.23
N SER A 134 2.05 -6.42 2.96
CA SER A 134 1.74 -5.32 2.04
C SER A 134 0.23 -5.08 1.86
N PRO A 135 -0.57 -6.05 1.35
CA PRO A 135 -2.00 -5.85 1.17
C PRO A 135 -2.74 -5.64 2.50
N ILE A 136 -2.32 -6.25 3.61
CA ILE A 136 -2.87 -5.98 4.94
C ILE A 136 -2.68 -4.49 5.30
N CYS A 137 -1.47 -3.96 5.13
CA CYS A 137 -1.15 -2.56 5.40
C CYS A 137 -1.98 -1.60 4.55
N VAL A 138 -2.08 -1.86 3.24
CA VAL A 138 -2.89 -1.05 2.32
C VAL A 138 -4.37 -1.11 2.73
N SER A 139 -4.90 -2.30 3.02
CA SER A 139 -6.29 -2.51 3.41
C SER A 139 -6.62 -1.79 4.72
N ILE A 140 -5.73 -1.81 5.71
CA ILE A 140 -5.88 -1.08 6.97
C ILE A 140 -5.97 0.43 6.71
N VAL A 141 -5.10 0.98 5.85
CA VAL A 141 -5.11 2.43 5.54
C VAL A 141 -6.40 2.83 4.82
N LEU A 142 -6.83 2.05 3.83
CA LEU A 142 -8.08 2.29 3.11
C LEU A 142 -9.29 2.17 4.05
N LEU A 143 -9.31 1.14 4.90
CA LEU A 143 -10.37 0.92 5.87
C LEU A 143 -10.45 2.06 6.89
N GLN A 144 -9.32 2.52 7.42
CA GLN A 144 -9.27 3.64 8.36
C GLN A 144 -9.90 4.89 7.74
N LYS A 145 -9.58 5.18 6.48
CA LYS A 145 -10.12 6.32 5.75
C LYS A 145 -11.62 6.17 5.50
N ALA A 146 -12.06 5.03 5.00
CA ALA A 146 -13.48 4.75 4.79
C ALA A 146 -14.27 4.86 6.11
N TYR A 147 -13.73 4.32 7.19
CA TYR A 147 -14.34 4.38 8.52
C TYR A 147 -14.54 5.81 9.02
N VAL A 148 -13.51 6.66 8.92
CA VAL A 148 -13.60 8.08 9.34
C VAL A 148 -14.65 8.82 8.52
N VAL A 149 -14.65 8.59 7.21
CA VAL A 149 -15.52 9.28 6.27
C VAL A 149 -16.99 8.87 6.42
N HIS A 150 -17.28 7.60 6.70
CA HIS A 150 -18.62 7.09 6.94
C HIS A 150 -19.08 7.24 8.39
N ASN A 151 -18.74 8.38 9.02
CA ASN A 151 -19.15 8.73 10.37
C ASN A 151 -18.88 7.61 11.41
N ARG A 152 -17.72 6.94 11.31
CA ARG A 152 -17.30 5.88 12.23
C ARG A 152 -18.26 4.68 12.30
N ASN A 153 -18.91 4.33 11.19
CA ASN A 153 -19.78 3.17 11.11
C ASN A 153 -19.01 1.85 11.41
N ARG A 154 -19.39 1.17 12.50
CA ARG A 154 -18.75 -0.08 12.95
C ARG A 154 -18.92 -1.24 11.95
N TRP A 155 -20.00 -1.24 11.17
CA TRP A 155 -20.23 -2.29 10.16
C TRP A 155 -19.14 -2.32 9.08
N LEU A 156 -18.62 -1.16 8.67
CA LEU A 156 -17.53 -1.10 7.70
C LEU A 156 -16.25 -1.73 8.25
N LEU A 157 -15.98 -1.55 9.55
CA LEU A 157 -14.82 -2.16 10.21
C LEU A 157 -14.96 -3.69 10.25
N ILE A 158 -16.15 -4.20 10.60
CA ILE A 158 -16.43 -5.64 10.63
C ILE A 158 -16.27 -6.24 9.23
N ILE A 159 -16.90 -5.65 8.20
CA ILE A 159 -16.80 -6.12 6.82
C ILE A 159 -15.35 -6.07 6.34
N GLY A 160 -14.65 -4.96 6.58
CA GLY A 160 -13.24 -4.81 6.22
C GLY A 160 -12.34 -5.85 6.89
N ALA A 161 -12.55 -6.12 8.18
CA ALA A 161 -11.79 -7.15 8.90
C ALA A 161 -12.05 -8.56 8.35
N ILE A 162 -13.31 -8.90 8.05
CA ILE A 162 -13.68 -10.17 7.42
C ILE A 162 -13.00 -10.32 6.05
N LEU A 163 -12.94 -9.24 5.25
CA LEU A 163 -12.29 -9.27 3.94
C LEU A 163 -10.75 -9.34 4.02
N ILE A 164 -10.13 -8.84 5.09
CA ILE A 164 -8.67 -8.91 5.30
C ILE A 164 -8.25 -10.31 5.80
N LEU A 165 -9.13 -11.01 6.53
CA LEU A 165 -8.84 -12.30 7.15
C LEU A 165 -8.27 -13.38 6.19
N PRO A 166 -8.69 -13.48 4.91
CA PRO A 166 -8.12 -14.44 3.97
C PRO A 166 -6.71 -14.11 3.47
N GLN A 167 -6.19 -12.89 3.68
CA GLN A 167 -4.89 -12.49 3.12
C GLN A 167 -3.70 -13.36 3.55
N PRO A 168 -3.59 -13.84 4.81
CA PRO A 168 -2.55 -14.80 5.21
C PRO A 168 -2.59 -16.13 4.45
N LEU A 169 -3.72 -16.48 3.83
CA LEU A 169 -3.82 -17.69 2.99
C LEU A 169 -2.84 -17.63 1.81
N VAL A 170 -2.58 -16.43 1.27
CA VAL A 170 -1.60 -16.23 0.19
C VAL A 170 -0.20 -16.64 0.65
N THR A 171 0.19 -16.26 1.87
CA THR A 171 1.47 -16.68 2.47
C THR A 171 1.51 -18.17 2.70
N TYR A 172 0.42 -18.77 3.18
CA TYR A 172 0.35 -20.22 3.36
C TYR A 172 0.61 -20.97 2.05
N PHE A 173 -0.06 -20.58 0.95
CA PHE A 173 0.19 -21.18 -0.35
C PHE A 173 1.62 -20.94 -0.84
N ALA A 174 2.18 -19.74 -0.67
CA ALA A 174 3.57 -19.46 -1.04
C ALA A 174 4.57 -20.33 -0.26
N TRP A 175 4.30 -20.60 1.02
CA TRP A 175 5.13 -21.44 1.87
C TRP A 175 4.98 -22.92 1.60
N ALA A 176 3.76 -23.37 1.30
CA ALA A 176 3.45 -24.75 0.96
C ALA A 176 3.84 -25.11 -0.48
N SER A 177 4.15 -24.12 -1.32
CA SER A 177 4.57 -24.34 -2.70
C SER A 177 6.05 -24.70 -2.76
N PRO A 178 6.43 -25.74 -3.53
CA PRO A 178 7.83 -26.09 -3.77
C PRO A 178 8.62 -24.91 -4.34
N ALA A 179 9.82 -24.70 -3.85
CA ALA A 179 10.78 -23.77 -4.42
C ALA A 179 11.61 -24.49 -5.49
N VAL A 180 11.82 -23.86 -6.64
CA VAL A 180 12.65 -24.42 -7.71
C VAL A 180 13.52 -23.34 -8.33
N MET A 181 14.74 -23.71 -8.71
CA MET A 181 15.58 -22.85 -9.53
C MET A 181 15.35 -23.17 -11.02
N VAL A 182 15.09 -22.15 -11.83
CA VAL A 182 14.81 -22.26 -13.27
C VAL A 182 15.67 -21.29 -14.08
N PRO A 183 16.04 -21.61 -15.34
CA PRO A 183 16.96 -20.76 -16.11
C PRO A 183 16.41 -19.35 -16.39
N VAL A 184 15.08 -19.20 -16.45
CA VAL A 184 14.42 -17.96 -16.89
C VAL A 184 14.36 -16.91 -15.79
N THR A 185 14.09 -17.31 -14.54
CA THR A 185 13.88 -16.40 -13.41
C THR A 185 14.87 -16.63 -12.27
N ALA A 186 15.85 -17.53 -12.42
CA ALA A 186 16.65 -18.05 -11.31
C ALA A 186 15.78 -18.73 -10.24
N CYS A 187 15.12 -18.01 -9.34
CA CYS A 187 14.31 -18.61 -8.26
C CYS A 187 12.80 -18.43 -8.54
N LEU A 188 12.03 -19.50 -8.42
CA LEU A 188 10.60 -19.54 -8.74
C LEU A 188 9.83 -20.34 -7.69
N SER A 189 8.64 -19.86 -7.31
CA SER A 189 7.70 -20.65 -6.52
C SER A 189 6.79 -21.49 -7.43
N TYR A 190 6.82 -22.82 -7.27
CA TYR A 190 5.95 -23.74 -8.00
C TYR A 190 4.56 -23.80 -7.36
N TYR A 191 3.80 -22.73 -7.49
CA TYR A 191 2.40 -22.69 -7.05
C TYR A 191 1.46 -23.28 -8.11
N PRO A 192 0.29 -23.82 -7.71
CA PRO A 192 -0.71 -24.33 -8.64
C PRO A 192 -1.28 -23.21 -9.53
N SER A 193 -1.69 -23.53 -10.75
CA SER A 193 -2.15 -22.56 -11.76
C SER A 193 -3.34 -21.69 -11.32
N TYR A 194 -4.14 -22.14 -10.35
CA TYR A 194 -5.24 -21.36 -9.79
C TYR A 194 -4.78 -20.33 -8.73
N PHE A 195 -3.55 -20.37 -8.24
CA PHE A 195 -3.09 -19.50 -7.15
C PHE A 195 -3.13 -18.00 -7.50
N PRO A 196 -2.69 -17.54 -8.69
CA PRO A 196 -2.85 -16.14 -9.09
C PRO A 196 -4.32 -15.69 -9.08
N TRP A 197 -5.22 -16.59 -9.48
CA TRP A 197 -6.66 -16.34 -9.45
C TRP A 197 -7.21 -16.27 -8.03
N VAL A 198 -6.74 -17.11 -7.11
CA VAL A 198 -7.08 -17.02 -5.69
C VAL A 198 -6.61 -15.68 -5.12
N LYS A 199 -5.37 -15.29 -5.37
CA LYS A 199 -4.83 -14.00 -4.92
C LYS A 199 -5.62 -12.83 -5.51
N PHE A 200 -5.96 -12.89 -6.80
CA PHE A 200 -6.82 -11.90 -7.44
C PHE A 200 -8.21 -11.85 -6.79
N ALA A 201 -8.82 -13.01 -6.54
CA ALA A 201 -10.13 -13.12 -5.91
C ALA A 201 -10.14 -12.68 -4.43
N THR A 202 -9.01 -12.73 -3.72
CA THR A 202 -8.89 -12.16 -2.37
C THR A 202 -8.71 -10.64 -2.41
N ASP A 203 -7.91 -10.12 -3.34
CA ASP A 203 -7.57 -8.70 -3.40
C ASP A 203 -8.66 -7.86 -4.09
N ALA A 204 -9.34 -8.40 -5.11
CA ALA A 204 -10.33 -7.68 -5.90
C ALA A 204 -11.58 -7.24 -5.09
N PRO A 205 -12.20 -8.08 -4.23
CA PRO A 205 -13.34 -7.65 -3.41
C PRO A 205 -12.98 -6.54 -2.43
N ILE A 206 -11.80 -6.61 -1.82
CA ILE A 206 -11.30 -5.57 -0.90
C ILE A 206 -11.19 -4.25 -1.65
N ASN A 207 -10.50 -4.28 -2.79
CA ASN A 207 -10.31 -3.10 -3.63
C ASN A 207 -11.63 -2.56 -4.17
N ALA A 208 -12.57 -3.42 -4.56
CA ALA A 208 -13.89 -3.03 -5.06
C ALA A 208 -14.76 -2.38 -3.96
N VAL A 209 -14.82 -2.98 -2.76
CA VAL A 209 -15.58 -2.43 -1.62
C VAL A 209 -15.02 -1.07 -1.22
N PHE A 210 -13.70 -0.95 -1.04
CA PHE A 210 -13.10 0.33 -0.68
C PHE A 210 -13.25 1.37 -1.78
N SER A 211 -13.03 1.01 -3.04
CA SER A 211 -13.25 1.93 -4.17
C SER A 211 -14.69 2.43 -4.21
N THR A 212 -15.67 1.54 -4.02
CA THR A 212 -17.09 1.90 -3.99
C THR A 212 -17.39 2.83 -2.82
N ALA A 213 -16.89 2.52 -1.62
CA ALA A 213 -17.06 3.37 -0.45
C ALA A 213 -16.48 4.78 -0.69
N PHE A 214 -15.28 4.86 -1.26
CA PHE A 214 -14.67 6.15 -1.64
C PHE A 214 -15.50 6.88 -2.70
N LEU A 215 -15.91 6.21 -3.77
CA LEU A 215 -16.71 6.83 -4.84
C LEU A 215 -18.04 7.40 -4.32
N LEU A 216 -18.73 6.68 -3.42
CA LEU A 216 -19.97 7.15 -2.80
C LEU A 216 -19.76 8.44 -2.01
N VAL A 217 -18.64 8.54 -1.29
CA VAL A 217 -18.30 9.73 -0.51
C VAL A 217 -18.01 10.89 -1.44
N VAL A 218 -17.19 10.65 -2.45
CA VAL A 218 -16.82 11.64 -3.45
C VAL A 218 -18.06 12.19 -4.14
N TYR A 219 -18.98 11.30 -4.52
CA TYR A 219 -20.25 11.68 -5.12
C TYR A 219 -21.10 12.54 -4.19
N ARG A 220 -21.18 12.22 -2.89
CA ARG A 220 -21.88 13.03 -1.88
C ARG A 220 -21.23 14.40 -1.70
N GLN A 221 -19.91 14.45 -1.59
CA GLN A 221 -19.17 15.71 -1.43
C GLN A 221 -19.26 16.60 -2.68
N TYR A 222 -19.21 16.01 -3.87
CA TYR A 222 -19.44 16.70 -5.13
C TYR A 222 -20.80 17.40 -5.13
N ARG A 223 -21.85 16.68 -4.73
CA ARG A 223 -23.22 17.20 -4.68
C ARG A 223 -23.39 18.30 -3.62
N GLN A 224 -22.62 18.28 -2.53
CA GLN A 224 -22.74 19.24 -1.43
C GLN A 224 -21.92 20.52 -1.62
N PHE A 225 -20.66 20.42 -2.05
CA PHE A 225 -19.70 21.54 -1.99
C PHE A 225 -19.46 22.26 -3.34
N GLY A 226 -20.06 21.79 -4.43
CA GLY A 226 -19.87 22.38 -5.76
C GLY A 226 -18.47 22.14 -6.35
N SER A 227 -18.23 22.66 -7.55
CA SER A 227 -17.11 22.22 -8.43
C SER A 227 -15.71 22.67 -7.99
N GLY A 228 -15.56 23.84 -7.35
CA GLY A 228 -14.25 24.47 -7.12
C GLY A 228 -13.41 23.88 -6.00
N ALA A 229 -13.99 23.68 -4.80
CA ALA A 229 -13.32 23.00 -3.68
C ALA A 229 -13.13 21.51 -3.99
N TRP A 230 -14.11 20.91 -4.66
CA TRP A 230 -14.08 19.54 -5.13
C TRP A 230 -12.89 19.27 -6.05
N ALA A 231 -12.64 20.12 -7.06
CA ALA A 231 -11.52 19.94 -7.99
C ALA A 231 -10.17 19.83 -7.28
N ARG A 232 -9.95 20.60 -6.20
CA ARG A 232 -8.71 20.55 -5.40
C ARG A 232 -8.61 19.28 -4.55
N LEU A 233 -9.70 18.84 -3.92
CA LEU A 233 -9.72 17.65 -3.07
C LEU A 233 -9.56 16.35 -3.90
N VAL A 234 -10.23 16.29 -5.06
CA VAL A 234 -10.21 15.16 -5.99
C VAL A 234 -8.82 14.91 -6.55
N ARG A 235 -8.15 15.99 -6.98
CA ARG A 235 -6.85 15.90 -7.67
C ARG A 235 -5.77 15.21 -6.82
N ASN A 236 -5.81 15.39 -5.50
CA ASN A 236 -4.74 14.89 -4.63
C ASN A 236 -5.08 13.54 -3.97
N GLY A 237 -6.31 13.36 -3.50
CA GLY A 237 -6.69 12.15 -2.75
C GLY A 237 -7.17 11.02 -3.65
N ILE A 238 -8.18 11.30 -4.47
CA ILE A 238 -8.91 10.30 -5.26
C ILE A 238 -8.01 9.74 -6.35
N GLN A 239 -7.28 10.61 -7.06
CA GLN A 239 -6.38 10.17 -8.12
C GLN A 239 -5.36 9.15 -7.59
N THR A 240 -4.75 9.39 -6.43
CA THR A 240 -3.79 8.43 -5.84
C THR A 240 -4.45 7.11 -5.45
N MET A 241 -5.66 7.11 -4.88
CA MET A 241 -6.35 5.87 -4.51
C MET A 241 -6.81 5.07 -5.74
N CYS A 242 -7.34 5.74 -6.76
CA CYS A 242 -7.71 5.11 -8.02
C CYS A 242 -6.48 4.52 -8.72
N LEU A 243 -5.33 5.21 -8.70
CA LEU A 243 -4.08 4.69 -9.24
C LEU A 243 -3.60 3.43 -8.50
N VAL A 244 -3.75 3.37 -7.17
CA VAL A 244 -3.41 2.17 -6.37
C VAL A 244 -4.27 0.98 -6.79
N VAL A 245 -5.58 1.18 -6.90
CA VAL A 245 -6.52 0.10 -7.25
C VAL A 245 -6.29 -0.36 -8.68
N LEU A 246 -6.10 0.59 -9.62
CA LEU A 246 -5.84 0.29 -11.02
C LEU A 246 -4.49 -0.42 -11.21
N SER A 247 -3.43 0.03 -10.54
CA SER A 247 -2.12 -0.62 -10.63
C SER A 247 -2.18 -2.04 -10.11
N ASN A 248 -2.85 -2.26 -8.97
CA ASN A 248 -3.00 -3.59 -8.39
C ASN A 248 -3.81 -4.50 -9.32
N PHE A 249 -4.93 -4.02 -9.86
CA PHE A 249 -5.73 -4.77 -10.81
C PHE A 249 -4.93 -5.17 -12.06
N VAL A 250 -4.21 -4.23 -12.67
CA VAL A 250 -3.41 -4.49 -13.88
C VAL A 250 -2.27 -5.47 -13.59
N CYS A 251 -1.51 -5.27 -12.52
CA CYS A 251 -0.42 -6.17 -12.16
C CYS A 251 -0.92 -7.58 -11.87
N MET A 252 -2.02 -7.72 -11.12
CA MET A 252 -2.60 -9.03 -10.83
C MET A 252 -3.17 -9.72 -12.07
N LEU A 253 -3.78 -8.97 -12.99
CA LEU A 253 -4.25 -9.50 -14.26
C LEU A 253 -3.07 -9.97 -15.13
N CYS A 254 -1.99 -9.19 -15.22
CA CYS A 254 -0.77 -9.60 -15.94
C CYS A 254 -0.11 -10.84 -15.31
N ALA A 255 -0.14 -10.97 -13.99
CA ALA A 255 0.33 -12.15 -13.28
C ALA A 255 -0.55 -13.38 -13.56
N ALA A 256 -1.88 -13.23 -13.46
CA ALA A 256 -2.84 -14.31 -13.65
C ALA A 256 -2.94 -14.82 -15.09
N LEU A 257 -2.75 -13.93 -16.06
CA LEU A 257 -2.69 -14.29 -17.48
C LEU A 257 -1.31 -14.78 -17.93
N GLU A 258 -0.33 -14.86 -17.02
CA GLU A 258 1.05 -15.25 -17.32
C GLU A 258 1.63 -14.53 -18.57
N VAL A 259 1.41 -13.21 -18.68
CA VAL A 259 1.78 -12.39 -19.86
C VAL A 259 3.26 -12.52 -20.26
N LEU A 260 4.16 -12.78 -19.31
CA LEU A 260 5.60 -12.99 -19.51
C LEU A 260 6.02 -14.44 -19.16
N GLY A 261 5.09 -15.39 -19.24
CA GLY A 261 5.32 -16.78 -18.83
C GLY A 261 5.72 -16.89 -17.36
N LEU A 262 6.79 -17.66 -17.08
CA LEU A 262 7.31 -17.84 -15.71
C LEU A 262 7.79 -16.53 -15.07
N PHE A 263 8.19 -15.53 -15.86
CA PHE A 263 8.63 -14.23 -15.33
C PHE A 263 7.45 -13.36 -14.87
N SER A 264 6.20 -13.76 -15.13
CA SER A 264 5.02 -13.04 -14.64
C SER A 264 4.91 -12.98 -13.12
N GLU A 265 5.62 -13.84 -12.36
CA GLU A 265 5.73 -13.71 -10.90
C GLU A 265 6.28 -12.33 -10.49
N MET A 266 7.14 -11.72 -11.33
CA MET A 266 7.68 -10.39 -11.06
C MET A 266 6.61 -9.29 -11.06
N PHE A 267 5.45 -9.49 -11.69
CA PHE A 267 4.33 -8.53 -11.58
C PHE A 267 3.78 -8.45 -10.16
N ILE A 268 3.90 -9.51 -9.37
CA ILE A 268 3.50 -9.50 -7.95
C ILE A 268 4.47 -8.62 -7.14
N VAL A 269 5.76 -8.70 -7.44
CA VAL A 269 6.79 -7.84 -6.83
C VAL A 269 6.60 -6.38 -7.28
N LEU A 270 6.32 -6.16 -8.56
CA LEU A 270 6.05 -4.83 -9.10
C LEU A 270 4.80 -4.19 -8.47
N ASP A 271 3.72 -4.95 -8.28
CA ASP A 271 2.53 -4.48 -7.54
C ASP A 271 2.93 -3.99 -6.14
N TRP A 272 3.74 -4.77 -5.43
CA TRP A 272 4.22 -4.39 -4.10
C TRP A 272 5.06 -3.09 -4.13
N ILE A 273 5.95 -2.93 -5.11
CA ILE A 273 6.74 -1.71 -5.27
C ILE A 273 5.84 -0.50 -5.55
N LEU A 274 4.90 -0.64 -6.48
CA LEU A 274 3.98 0.43 -6.89
C LEU A 274 3.05 0.84 -5.75
N THR A 275 2.44 -0.13 -5.06
CA THR A 275 1.57 0.14 -3.91
C THR A 275 2.32 0.83 -2.78
N SER A 276 3.57 0.42 -2.48
CA SER A 276 4.41 1.08 -1.46
C SER A 276 4.72 2.53 -1.83
N LEU A 277 5.10 2.80 -3.09
CA LEU A 277 5.36 4.15 -3.60
C LEU A 277 4.12 5.05 -3.49
N LEU A 278 2.98 4.55 -3.96
CA LEU A 278 1.73 5.30 -3.98
C LEU A 278 1.23 5.58 -2.56
N LEU A 279 1.35 4.61 -1.63
CA LEU A 279 0.95 4.78 -0.24
C LEU A 279 1.78 5.86 0.46
N VAL A 280 3.12 5.82 0.31
CA VAL A 280 4.03 6.83 0.87
C VAL A 280 3.76 8.20 0.27
N HIS A 281 3.55 8.28 -1.04
CA HIS A 281 3.20 9.53 -1.73
C HIS A 281 1.88 10.10 -1.23
N HIS A 282 0.85 9.27 -1.08
CA HIS A 282 -0.44 9.65 -0.55
C HIS A 282 -0.33 10.21 0.88
N CYS A 283 0.38 9.51 1.78
CA CYS A 283 0.61 9.98 3.15
C CYS A 283 1.39 11.30 3.22
N LYS A 284 2.38 11.49 2.34
CA LYS A 284 3.14 12.74 2.24
C LYS A 284 2.25 13.90 1.80
N ASN A 285 1.40 13.70 0.79
CA ASN A 285 0.57 14.78 0.24
C ASN A 285 -0.54 15.20 1.20
N LEU A 286 -1.18 14.25 1.88
CA LEU A 286 -2.17 14.54 2.93
C LEU A 286 -1.60 15.44 4.04
N ARG A 287 -0.30 15.29 4.32
CA ARG A 287 0.36 16.10 5.33
C ARG A 287 0.57 17.54 4.87
N ALA A 288 1.00 17.73 3.63
CA ALA A 288 1.24 19.07 3.08
C ALA A 288 -0.04 19.90 3.10
N THR A 289 -1.20 19.28 2.84
CA THR A 289 -2.50 19.96 2.91
C THR A 289 -2.89 20.37 4.32
N SER A 290 -2.58 19.55 5.35
CA SER A 290 -2.90 19.91 6.74
C SER A 290 -2.06 21.09 7.24
N SER A 291 -0.77 21.17 6.89
CA SER A 291 0.10 22.28 7.35
C SER A 291 -0.28 23.64 6.76
N VAL A 292 -0.85 23.67 5.54
CA VAL A 292 -1.32 24.93 4.94
C VAL A 292 -2.55 25.46 5.66
N SER A 293 -3.45 24.57 6.11
CA SER A 293 -4.64 24.96 6.87
C SER A 293 -4.29 25.56 8.22
N ASP A 294 -3.28 25.02 8.92
CA ASP A 294 -2.87 25.53 10.23
C ASP A 294 -2.26 26.94 10.14
N ASN A 295 -1.47 27.22 9.11
CA ASN A 295 -0.85 28.54 8.91
C ASN A 295 -1.88 29.65 8.58
N LEU A 296 -2.92 29.34 7.80
CA LEU A 296 -3.98 30.30 7.48
C LEU A 296 -4.74 30.75 8.74
N ARG A 297 -4.92 29.84 9.71
CA ARG A 297 -5.59 30.17 10.97
C ARG A 297 -4.77 31.17 11.80
N ILE A 298 -3.45 31.01 11.85
CA ILE A 298 -2.56 31.92 12.58
C ILE A 298 -2.60 33.33 11.97
N TYR A 299 -2.68 33.45 10.64
CA TYR A 299 -2.73 34.75 9.98
C TYR A 299 -4.04 35.50 10.24
N ASN A 300 -5.18 34.80 10.21
CA ASN A 300 -6.47 35.40 10.51
C ASN A 300 -6.57 35.86 11.99
N ASP A 301 -6.06 35.05 12.92
CA ASP A 301 -6.07 35.37 14.36
C ASP A 301 -5.13 36.56 14.69
N ALA A 302 -4.06 36.74 13.91
CA ALA A 302 -3.18 37.91 14.01
C ALA A 302 -3.82 39.19 13.43
N SER A 303 -4.66 39.06 12.41
CA SER A 303 -5.35 40.20 11.78
C SER A 303 -6.53 40.72 12.61
N GLU A 304 -7.16 39.88 13.45
CA GLU A 304 -8.25 40.30 14.34
C GLU A 304 -7.78 40.95 15.65
N ARG A 305 -6.48 40.92 15.97
CA ARG A 305 -5.93 41.81 17.00
C ARG A 305 -5.77 43.22 16.46
N HIS A 306 -6.91 43.89 16.28
CA HIS A 306 -6.93 45.34 16.20
C HIS A 306 -6.26 45.90 17.46
N PRO A 307 -5.27 46.81 17.33
CA PRO A 307 -4.76 47.53 18.47
C PRO A 307 -5.90 48.40 18.98
N ASN A 308 -6.49 47.97 20.11
CA ASN A 308 -7.39 48.82 20.86
C ASN A 308 -6.60 50.07 21.22
N GLU A 309 -7.07 51.19 20.69
CA GLU A 309 -6.52 52.51 20.87
C GLU A 309 -6.31 52.79 22.36
N THR A 310 -5.05 52.89 22.78
CA THR A 310 -4.67 53.69 23.94
C THR A 310 -4.84 55.17 23.57
N GLY A 311 -6.09 55.62 23.57
CA GLY A 311 -6.48 57.02 23.50
C GLY A 311 -7.12 57.42 24.82
N GLY A 312 -6.35 58.03 25.72
CA GLY A 312 -6.91 58.69 26.89
C GLY A 312 -7.64 59.97 26.50
N SER A 313 -8.90 60.14 26.92
CA SER A 313 -9.45 61.43 27.35
C SER A 313 -10.82 61.27 28.05
N THR A 314 -10.80 61.57 29.34
CA THR A 314 -11.71 62.49 30.07
C THR A 314 -13.24 62.42 29.88
N TYR A 315 -13.89 62.01 31.00
CA TYR A 315 -15.28 62.20 31.49
C TYR A 315 -16.31 63.07 30.75
N ALA A 316 -17.54 62.54 30.58
CA ALA A 316 -18.77 62.98 31.30
C ALA A 316 -20.02 62.11 30.93
N PRO A 317 -21.05 62.01 31.80
CA PRO A 317 -22.14 61.02 31.70
C PRO A 317 -23.49 61.60 31.26
N THR A 318 -24.36 60.81 30.62
CA THR A 318 -25.82 60.61 30.90
C THR A 318 -26.55 60.02 29.69
N GLY A 319 -27.52 59.10 29.93
CA GLY A 319 -28.65 58.91 29.02
C GLY A 319 -29.05 57.46 28.68
N SER A 320 -29.99 56.91 29.47
CA SER A 320 -31.13 56.06 29.08
C SER A 320 -30.96 54.79 28.22
N VAL A 321 -31.16 53.64 28.89
CA VAL A 321 -32.14 52.56 28.62
C VAL A 321 -32.50 52.25 27.15
N THR A 322 -32.21 51.01 26.71
CA THR A 322 -33.22 50.21 25.98
C THR A 322 -33.05 48.72 26.27
N LEU A 323 -34.14 48.14 26.74
CA LEU A 323 -34.33 46.74 27.08
C LEU A 323 -34.65 45.97 25.78
N VAL A 324 -33.81 45.02 25.36
CA VAL A 324 -34.18 44.07 24.30
C VAL A 324 -34.04 42.64 24.77
N ASN A 325 -35.23 42.06 24.81
CA ASN A 325 -35.69 40.73 25.14
C ASN A 325 -34.81 39.57 24.66
N THR A 326 -34.47 38.71 25.62
CA THR A 326 -34.07 37.30 25.48
C THR A 326 -35.02 36.51 24.58
N LYS A 327 -34.47 35.80 23.59
CA LYS A 327 -35.15 34.65 22.97
C LYS A 327 -34.30 33.39 23.12
N HIS A 328 -34.76 32.55 24.02
CA HIS A 328 -34.30 31.20 24.31
C HIS A 328 -34.59 30.29 23.11
N GLY A 329 -33.58 29.62 22.58
CA GLY A 329 -33.68 28.64 21.50
C GLY A 329 -32.80 27.43 21.79
N SER A 330 -33.45 26.38 22.30
CA SER A 330 -33.04 24.96 22.38
C SER A 330 -31.57 24.62 22.05
N VAL A 331 -30.79 24.36 23.10
CA VAL A 331 -29.53 23.62 23.03
C VAL A 331 -29.85 22.14 22.76
N SER A 332 -29.70 21.73 21.49
CA SER A 332 -29.81 20.34 21.07
C SER A 332 -28.47 19.64 21.26
N HIS A 333 -28.49 18.52 21.98
CA HIS A 333 -27.35 17.63 22.20
C HIS A 333 -26.85 17.02 20.88
N GLN A 334 -25.85 17.66 20.24
CA GLN A 334 -25.06 17.09 19.13
C GLN A 334 -23.57 17.47 19.23
N HIS A 335 -23.02 17.50 20.44
CA HIS A 335 -21.58 17.68 20.66
C HIS A 335 -20.85 16.33 20.62
N LEU A 336 -20.46 15.86 19.43
CA LEU A 336 -19.25 15.01 19.29
C LEU A 336 -18.73 14.82 17.85
N PHE A 337 -19.37 15.41 16.83
CA PHE A 337 -18.92 15.29 15.43
C PHE A 337 -18.62 16.63 14.73
N SER A 338 -18.69 17.78 15.42
CA SER A 338 -18.47 19.10 14.79
C SER A 338 -17.00 19.42 14.46
N GLY A 339 -16.03 18.84 15.15
CA GLY A 339 -14.62 19.28 15.03
C GLY A 339 -13.93 18.99 13.69
N VAL A 340 -14.47 18.10 12.85
CA VAL A 340 -13.88 17.79 11.53
C VAL A 340 -14.67 18.43 10.39
N TYR A 341 -15.96 18.74 10.60
CA TYR A 341 -16.79 19.40 9.60
C TYR A 341 -16.84 20.93 9.76
N SER A 342 -16.65 21.50 10.96
CA SER A 342 -16.65 22.96 11.16
C SER A 342 -15.50 23.65 10.44
N VAL A 343 -14.32 23.03 10.40
CA VAL A 343 -13.14 23.60 9.70
C VAL A 343 -13.34 23.66 8.18
N VAL A 344 -14.13 22.74 7.61
CA VAL A 344 -14.43 22.72 6.18
C VAL A 344 -15.64 23.61 5.85
N ALA A 345 -16.58 23.78 6.77
CA ALA A 345 -17.73 24.68 6.60
C ALA A 345 -17.36 26.17 6.80
N GLU A 346 -16.55 26.52 7.80
CA GLU A 346 -16.05 27.90 8.01
C GLU A 346 -15.19 28.39 6.82
N GLN A 347 -14.45 27.50 6.16
CA GLN A 347 -13.69 27.85 4.95
C GLN A 347 -14.57 28.20 3.73
N ILE A 348 -15.85 27.82 3.73
CA ILE A 348 -16.76 28.07 2.62
C ILE A 348 -17.56 29.36 2.85
N GLU A 349 -17.93 29.68 4.09
CA GLU A 349 -18.59 30.96 4.41
C GLU A 349 -17.63 32.16 4.37
N ALA A 350 -16.36 32.00 4.75
CA ALA A 350 -15.34 33.06 4.64
C ALA A 350 -14.89 33.38 3.19
N SER A 351 -15.44 32.69 2.18
CA SER A 351 -15.22 32.98 0.76
C SER A 351 -16.42 33.67 0.09
N ARG A 352 -17.46 33.98 0.87
CA ARG A 352 -18.70 34.66 0.43
C ARG A 352 -18.98 35.99 1.14
N ALA A 353 -18.07 36.43 2.01
CA ALA A 353 -17.98 37.81 2.49
C ALA A 353 -16.64 38.38 1.99
#